data_AF-A0A536FX96-F1
#
_entry.id   AF-A0A536FX96-F1
#
_cell.length_a   1.000
_cell.length_b   1.000
_cell.length_c   1.000
_cell.angle_alpha   90.00
_cell.angle_beta   90.00
_cell.angle_gamma   90.00
#
_symmetry.space_group_name_H-M   'P 1'
#
loop_
_entity.id
_entity.type
_entity.pdbx_description
1 polymer ?
#
loop_
_entity_poly.entity_id
_entity_poly.type
_entity_poly.pdbx_seq_one_letter_code
_entity_poly.pdbx_strand_id
1 'polypeptide(L)'
;MLDAIVGFVVVLLVGAGILVMIGPRSLVQRLKSVPRFSGVPSLFEPRRPRELVAPTLNPKTQRVLVAAARLANWMRAHGHEDVARDIRNGAARIAGNEPAGLYALQTTLRRIRVVNITDSSSQERLKTLVSELRTAVQDRFEQLELLPFRRP
;
A
#
# COMPACT_ATOMS: atom_id res chain seq x y z
N MET A 1 -33.41 -26.57 29.59
CA MET A 1 -33.33 -26.59 28.11
C MET A 1 -33.12 -25.21 27.52
N LEU A 2 -33.75 -24.15 28.06
CA LEU A 2 -33.60 -22.77 27.56
C LEU A 2 -32.15 -22.25 27.65
N ASP A 3 -31.41 -22.56 28.71
CA ASP A 3 -30.00 -22.14 28.87
C ASP A 3 -29.08 -22.64 27.77
N ALA A 4 -29.30 -23.87 27.28
CA ALA A 4 -28.49 -24.42 26.18
C ALA A 4 -28.74 -23.64 24.87
N ILE A 5 -29.98 -23.21 24.65
CA ILE A 5 -30.37 -22.41 23.48
C ILE A 5 -29.77 -21.00 23.58
N VAL A 6 -29.86 -20.37 24.76
CA VAL A 6 -29.29 -19.05 24.99
C VAL A 6 -27.77 -19.08 24.81
N GLY A 7 -27.08 -20.08 25.36
CA GLY A 7 -25.65 -20.27 25.17
C GLY A 7 -25.27 -20.41 23.69
N PHE A 8 -26.05 -21.19 22.93
CA PHE A 8 -25.82 -21.34 21.49
C PHE A 8 -26.01 -20.02 20.72
N VAL A 9 -27.05 -19.26 21.03
CA VAL A 9 -27.33 -17.97 20.38
C VAL A 9 -26.23 -16.95 20.66
N VAL A 10 -25.71 -16.90 21.89
CA VAL A 10 -24.59 -16.01 22.26
C VAL A 10 -23.33 -16.35 21.46
N VAL A 11 -22.97 -17.64 21.37
CA VAL A 11 -21.81 -18.09 20.60
C VAL A 11 -21.95 -17.72 19.12
N LEU A 12 -23.15 -17.88 18.56
CA LEU A 12 -23.43 -17.58 17.15
C LEU A 12 -23.37 -16.07 16.86
N LEU A 13 -23.86 -15.23 17.77
CA LEU A 13 -23.76 -13.77 17.69
C LEU A 13 -22.31 -13.28 17.79
N VAL A 14 -21.53 -13.83 18.73
CA VAL A 14 -20.12 -13.49 18.87
C VAL A 14 -19.34 -13.93 17.62
N GLY A 15 -19.57 -15.14 17.12
CA GLY A 15 -18.96 -15.63 15.90
C GLY A 15 -19.30 -14.78 14.67
N ALA A 16 -20.56 -14.37 14.53
CA ALA A 16 -21.00 -13.49 13.46
C ALA A 16 -20.37 -12.09 13.56
N GLY A 17 -20.27 -11.53 14.77
CA GLY A 17 -19.60 -10.24 15.00
C GLY A 17 -18.12 -10.26 14.61
N ILE A 18 -17.41 -11.32 14.97
CA ILE A 18 -16.02 -11.53 14.57
C ILE A 18 -15.92 -11.66 13.04
N LEU A 19 -16.83 -12.41 12.42
CA LEU A 19 -16.85 -12.60 10.96
C LEU A 19 -17.07 -11.28 10.19
N VAL A 20 -17.96 -10.42 10.68
CA VAL A 20 -18.20 -9.08 10.12
C VAL A 20 -16.97 -8.18 10.30
N MET A 21 -16.32 -8.22 11.46
CA MET A 21 -15.13 -7.41 11.76
C MET A 21 -13.91 -7.82 10.91
N ILE A 22 -13.78 -9.10 10.58
CA ILE A 22 -12.70 -9.66 9.74
C ILE A 22 -12.91 -9.41 8.24
N GLY A 23 -14.17 -9.18 7.83
CA GLY A 23 -14.54 -8.85 6.45
C GLY A 23 -14.43 -10.04 5.46
N PRO A 24 -15.38 -10.21 4.52
CA PRO A 24 -15.45 -11.40 3.66
C PRO A 24 -14.28 -11.53 2.66
N ARG A 25 -13.47 -10.48 2.46
CA ARG A 25 -12.31 -10.52 1.54
C ARG A 25 -11.13 -11.33 2.07
N SER A 26 -11.00 -11.53 3.38
CA SER A 26 -9.89 -12.26 3.98
C SER A 26 -10.03 -13.78 3.88
N LEU A 27 -11.26 -14.30 3.80
CA LEU A 27 -11.55 -15.73 3.68
C LEU A 27 -11.49 -16.25 2.24
N VAL A 28 -11.95 -15.45 1.25
CA VAL A 28 -11.91 -15.82 -0.17
C VAL A 28 -10.46 -15.89 -0.69
N GLN A 29 -9.54 -15.12 -0.11
CA GLN A 29 -8.12 -15.20 -0.44
C GLN A 29 -7.42 -16.42 0.18
N ARG A 30 -7.94 -16.97 1.28
CA ARG A 30 -7.34 -18.11 2.01
C ARG A 30 -7.71 -19.48 1.43
N LEU A 31 -8.83 -19.61 0.71
CA LEU A 31 -9.18 -20.85 -0.01
C LEU A 31 -8.53 -20.95 -1.40
N LYS A 32 -8.04 -19.86 -1.98
CA LYS A 32 -7.31 -19.87 -3.26
C LYS A 32 -5.81 -20.16 -3.14
N SER A 33 -5.30 -20.36 -1.92
CA SER A 33 -3.88 -20.61 -1.67
C SER A 33 -3.58 -22.03 -1.19
N VAL A 34 -4.28 -23.04 -1.72
CA VAL A 34 -3.81 -24.43 -1.62
C VAL A 34 -2.77 -24.64 -2.73
N PRO A 35 -1.46 -24.65 -2.43
CA PRO A 35 -0.45 -24.97 -3.41
C PRO A 35 -0.44 -26.50 -3.56
N ARG A 36 -0.64 -26.99 -4.78
CA ARG A 36 -0.29 -28.38 -5.09
C ARG A 36 1.21 -28.54 -4.86
N PHE A 37 1.55 -29.27 -3.81
CA PHE A 37 2.90 -29.64 -3.45
C PHE A 37 3.27 -30.89 -4.27
N SER A 38 4.08 -30.71 -5.30
CA SER A 38 4.75 -31.83 -5.99
C SER A 38 6.11 -31.37 -6.51
N GLY A 39 7.19 -31.94 -5.98
CA GLY A 39 8.52 -31.88 -6.60
C GLY A 39 9.65 -31.41 -5.68
N VAL A 40 10.23 -32.39 -4.97
CA VAL A 40 11.67 -32.64 -4.64
C VAL A 40 12.66 -31.45 -4.50
N PRO A 41 13.50 -31.41 -3.45
CA PRO A 41 14.36 -30.26 -3.13
C PRO A 41 15.67 -30.27 -3.93
N SER A 42 15.86 -29.31 -4.83
CA SER A 42 17.19 -28.94 -5.30
C SER A 42 17.73 -27.78 -4.47
N LEU A 43 18.60 -28.14 -3.51
CA LEU A 43 19.61 -27.24 -2.95
C LEU A 43 20.40 -26.64 -4.13
N PHE A 44 20.62 -25.32 -4.08
CA PHE A 44 21.30 -24.49 -5.09
C PHE A 44 20.44 -24.00 -6.26
N GLU A 45 19.70 -22.92 -6.00
CA GLU A 45 19.42 -21.94 -7.05
C GLU A 45 19.80 -20.54 -6.52
N PRO A 46 20.84 -19.89 -7.06
CA PRO A 46 21.16 -18.53 -6.68
C PRO A 46 19.98 -17.64 -7.05
N ARG A 47 19.51 -16.87 -6.07
CA ARG A 47 18.41 -15.92 -6.13
C ARG A 47 18.46 -15.07 -7.42
N ARG A 48 17.85 -15.57 -8.49
CA ARG A 48 17.68 -14.79 -9.73
C ARG A 48 16.81 -13.58 -9.41
N PRO A 49 17.21 -12.37 -9.79
CA PRO A 49 16.37 -11.20 -9.62
C PRO A 49 15.07 -11.45 -10.38
N ARG A 50 13.95 -11.22 -9.69
CA ARG A 50 12.60 -11.29 -10.27
C ARG A 50 12.59 -10.54 -11.60
N GLU A 51 12.55 -11.30 -12.69
CA GLU A 51 12.20 -10.81 -14.01
C GLU A 51 10.68 -10.53 -13.99
N LEU A 52 10.33 -9.38 -13.41
CA LEU A 52 8.98 -8.81 -13.45
C LEU A 52 8.76 -8.23 -14.85
N VAL A 53 8.55 -9.12 -15.84
CA VAL A 53 8.01 -8.70 -17.14
C VAL A 53 6.53 -8.40 -16.94
N ALA A 54 6.25 -7.12 -16.71
CA ALA A 54 5.09 -6.44 -17.24
C ALA A 54 5.49 -5.00 -17.62
N PRO A 55 6.17 -4.77 -18.76
CA PRO A 55 6.47 -3.43 -19.21
C PRO A 55 5.29 -2.93 -20.05
N THR A 56 4.20 -2.54 -19.39
CA THR A 56 3.22 -1.63 -20.00
C THR A 56 3.10 -0.32 -19.25
N LEU A 57 3.70 -0.21 -18.05
CA LEU A 57 3.79 1.04 -17.31
C LEU A 57 5.03 1.82 -17.72
N ASN A 58 4.86 3.14 -17.90
CA ASN A 58 5.97 4.04 -18.14
C ASN A 58 7.01 3.96 -16.98
N PRO A 59 8.32 3.97 -17.26
CA PRO A 59 9.36 3.85 -16.24
C PRO A 59 9.27 4.94 -15.16
N LYS A 60 8.79 6.15 -15.48
CA LYS A 60 8.56 7.20 -14.48
C LYS A 60 7.38 6.89 -13.57
N THR A 61 6.30 6.33 -14.13
CA THR A 61 5.15 5.85 -13.35
C THR A 61 5.56 4.74 -12.40
N GLN A 62 6.40 3.81 -12.86
CA GLN A 62 6.95 2.75 -12.01
C GLN A 62 7.79 3.33 -10.85
N ARG A 63 8.61 4.35 -11.10
CA ARG A 63 9.36 5.05 -10.04
C ARG A 63 8.44 5.66 -8.99
N VAL A 64 7.35 6.31 -9.41
CA VAL A 64 6.32 6.83 -8.49
C VAL A 64 5.74 5.72 -7.63
N LEU A 65 5.34 4.60 -8.24
CA LEU A 65 4.75 3.47 -7.51
C LEU A 65 5.73 2.86 -6.50
N VAL A 66 7.00 2.70 -6.88
CA VAL A 66 8.04 2.16 -5.99
C VAL A 66 8.30 3.11 -4.82
N ALA A 67 8.43 4.41 -5.09
CA ALA A 67 8.63 5.42 -4.05
C ALA A 67 7.41 5.50 -3.10
N ALA A 68 6.20 5.43 -3.65
CA ALA A 68 4.95 5.42 -2.88
C ALA A 68 4.85 4.17 -2.00
N ALA A 69 5.22 3.00 -2.52
CA ALA A 69 5.24 1.76 -1.76
C ALA A 69 6.25 1.82 -0.60
N ARG A 70 7.45 2.36 -0.82
CA ARG A 70 8.46 2.55 0.24
C ARG A 70 7.94 3.47 1.34
N LEU A 71 7.40 4.63 0.96
CA LEU A 71 6.85 5.59 1.93
C LEU A 71 5.67 4.99 2.69
N ALA A 72 4.72 4.33 2.01
CA ALA A 72 3.58 3.70 2.65
C ALA A 72 3.99 2.60 3.65
N ASN A 73 4.97 1.77 3.29
CA ASN A 73 5.48 0.74 4.18
C ASN A 73 6.21 1.34 5.39
N TRP A 74 6.95 2.42 5.19
CA TRP A 74 7.61 3.14 6.26
C TRP A 74 6.59 3.79 7.21
N MET A 75 5.59 4.50 6.68
CA MET A 75 4.50 5.10 7.48
C MET A 75 3.74 4.05 8.29
N ARG A 76 3.44 2.90 7.69
CA ARG A 76 2.81 1.77 8.38
C ARG A 76 3.67 1.24 9.53
N ALA A 77 4.97 1.08 9.31
CA ALA A 77 5.90 0.60 10.34
C ALA A 77 6.00 1.55 11.54
N HIS A 78 5.71 2.84 11.34
CA HIS A 78 5.74 3.87 12.39
C HIS A 78 4.34 4.23 12.92
N GLY A 79 3.34 3.36 12.70
CA GLY A 79 1.99 3.50 13.27
C GLY A 79 1.05 4.45 12.52
N HIS A 80 1.47 5.01 11.38
CA HIS A 80 0.65 5.93 10.57
C HIS A 80 -0.12 5.17 9.48
N GLU A 81 -1.00 4.26 9.88
CA GLU A 81 -1.75 3.39 8.96
C GLU A 81 -2.70 4.18 8.04
N ASP A 82 -3.33 5.24 8.53
CA ASP A 82 -4.22 6.09 7.71
C ASP A 82 -3.47 6.74 6.55
N VAL A 83 -2.28 7.28 6.83
CA VAL A 83 -1.40 7.87 5.81
C VAL A 83 -0.92 6.80 4.83
N ALA A 84 -0.51 5.63 5.33
CA ALA A 84 -0.08 4.53 4.49
C ALA A 84 -1.20 4.05 3.55
N ARG A 85 -2.44 3.99 4.06
CA ARG A 85 -3.64 3.64 3.28
C ARG A 85 -3.92 4.68 2.21
N ASP A 86 -3.85 5.97 2.55
CA ASP A 86 -4.05 7.06 1.60
C ASP A 86 -3.01 7.04 0.46
N ILE A 87 -1.73 6.81 0.78
CA ILE A 87 -0.68 6.66 -0.23
C ILE A 87 -0.98 5.47 -1.16
N ARG A 88 -1.37 4.32 -0.61
CA ARG A 88 -1.71 3.13 -1.42
C ARG A 88 -2.94 3.34 -2.28
N ASN A 89 -3.96 4.03 -1.76
CA ASN A 89 -5.15 4.39 -2.52
C ASN A 89 -4.82 5.32 -3.69
N GLY A 90 -3.95 6.32 -3.46
CA GLY A 90 -3.45 7.19 -4.52
C GLY A 90 -2.66 6.42 -5.59
N ALA A 91 -1.74 5.55 -5.16
CA ALA A 91 -0.95 4.70 -6.04
C ALA A 91 -1.81 3.71 -6.85
N ALA A 92 -2.85 3.13 -6.25
CA ALA A 92 -3.76 2.22 -6.95
C ALA A 92 -4.55 2.90 -8.07
N ARG A 93 -4.87 4.20 -7.91
CA ARG A 93 -5.56 4.98 -8.94
C ARG A 93 -4.71 5.22 -10.19
N ILE A 94 -3.39 5.16 -10.07
CA ILE A 94 -2.47 5.39 -11.21
C ILE A 94 -2.71 4.40 -12.35
N ALA A 95 -3.10 3.16 -12.05
CA ALA A 95 -3.36 2.14 -13.06
C ALA A 95 -4.60 2.40 -13.91
N GLY A 96 -5.58 3.17 -13.40
CA GLY A 96 -6.82 3.48 -14.11
C GLY A 96 -6.89 4.92 -14.62
N ASN A 97 -6.48 5.88 -13.78
CA ASN A 97 -6.39 7.29 -14.12
C ASN A 97 -5.12 7.86 -13.47
N GLU A 98 -4.06 7.88 -14.27
CA GLU A 98 -2.74 8.34 -13.84
C GLU A 98 -2.75 9.78 -13.29
N PRO A 99 -3.31 10.79 -13.98
CA PRO A 99 -3.43 12.15 -13.46
C PRO A 99 -4.10 12.20 -12.07
N ALA A 100 -5.24 11.53 -11.91
CA ALA A 100 -5.99 11.53 -10.66
C ALA A 100 -5.21 10.85 -9.51
N GLY A 101 -4.45 9.80 -9.82
CA GLY A 101 -3.58 9.13 -8.86
C GLY A 101 -2.42 10.02 -8.41
N LEU A 102 -1.78 10.73 -9.34
CA LEU A 102 -0.70 11.66 -9.05
C LEU A 102 -1.19 12.85 -8.20
N TYR A 103 -2.37 13.40 -8.49
CA TYR A 103 -2.97 14.45 -7.66
C TYR A 103 -3.30 13.96 -6.25
N ALA A 104 -3.86 12.75 -6.12
CA ALA A 104 -4.11 12.16 -4.82
C ALA A 104 -2.82 12.06 -3.99
N LEU A 105 -1.73 11.54 -4.59
CA LEU A 105 -0.41 11.46 -3.93
C LEU A 105 0.14 12.84 -3.54
N GLN A 106 -0.07 13.86 -4.34
CA GLN A 106 0.34 15.22 -4.00
C GLN A 106 -0.41 15.74 -2.76
N THR A 107 -1.72 15.53 -2.68
CA THR A 107 -2.51 15.97 -1.52
C THR A 107 -2.12 15.22 -0.24
N THR A 108 -1.76 13.94 -0.34
CA THR A 108 -1.28 13.16 0.81
C THR A 108 0.10 13.63 1.25
N LEU A 109 1.01 13.90 0.31
CA LEU A 109 2.35 14.45 0.62
C LEU A 109 2.29 15.81 1.33
N ARG A 110 1.32 16.67 0.99
CA ARG A 110 1.11 17.95 1.70
C ARG A 110 0.69 17.74 3.15
N ARG A 111 -0.11 16.70 3.43
CA ARG A 111 -0.56 16.33 4.79
C ARG A 111 0.56 15.70 5.63
N ILE A 112 1.43 14.91 5.02
CA ILE A 112 2.57 14.26 5.72
C ILE A 112 3.55 15.26 6.33
N ARG A 113 3.65 16.47 5.76
CA ARG A 113 4.51 17.55 6.30
C ARG A 113 4.19 17.90 7.77
N VAL A 114 3.01 17.54 8.26
CA VAL A 114 2.52 17.84 9.62
C VAL A 114 2.74 16.67 10.59
N VAL A 115 3.21 15.50 10.12
CA VAL A 115 3.43 14.34 10.98
C VAL A 115 4.71 14.55 11.79
N ASN A 116 4.54 14.79 13.09
CA ASN A 116 5.64 15.04 14.01
C ASN A 116 6.21 13.70 14.49
N ILE A 117 7.44 13.37 14.09
CA ILE A 117 8.16 12.19 14.54
C ILE A 117 9.21 12.66 15.53
N THR A 118 9.14 12.12 16.74
CA THR A 118 9.95 12.54 17.89
C THR A 118 11.43 12.23 17.73
N ASP A 119 11.77 11.19 16.97
CA ASP A 119 13.16 10.78 16.71
C ASP A 119 13.74 11.50 15.48
N SER A 120 14.89 12.15 15.65
CA SER A 120 15.56 12.93 14.61
C SER A 120 16.04 12.06 13.43
N SER A 121 16.54 10.86 13.71
CA SER A 121 17.02 9.93 12.68
C SER A 121 15.87 9.44 11.78
N SER A 122 14.74 9.10 12.41
CA SER A 122 13.51 8.71 11.73
C SER A 122 12.92 9.88 10.93
N GLN A 123 13.04 11.11 11.43
CA GLN A 123 12.60 12.31 10.73
C GLN A 123 13.43 12.59 9.47
N GLU A 124 14.75 12.40 9.49
CA GLU A 124 15.62 12.51 8.30
C GLU A 124 15.27 11.45 7.25
N ARG A 125 15.02 10.21 7.71
CA ARG A 125 14.61 9.14 6.81
C ARG A 125 13.25 9.42 6.16
N LEU A 126 12.29 9.94 6.93
CA LEU A 126 11.00 10.37 6.40
C LEU A 126 11.16 11.49 5.38
N LYS A 127 11.95 12.53 5.68
CA LYS A 127 12.24 13.63 4.75
C LYS A 127 12.79 13.12 3.42
N THR A 128 13.68 12.13 3.48
CA THR A 128 14.27 11.47 2.30
C THR A 128 13.22 10.72 1.48
N LEU A 129 12.38 9.91 2.13
CA LEU A 129 11.32 9.17 1.43
C LEU A 129 10.25 10.09 0.83
N VAL A 130 9.92 11.18 1.53
CA VAL A 130 9.00 12.21 1.05
C VAL A 130 9.59 12.99 -0.12
N SER A 131 10.88 13.32 -0.09
CA SER A 131 11.54 14.00 -1.22
C SER A 131 11.66 13.09 -2.44
N GLU A 132 12.02 11.82 -2.26
CA GLU A 132 12.04 10.81 -3.34
C GLU A 132 10.67 10.71 -4.03
N LEU A 133 9.58 10.55 -3.26
CA LEU A 133 8.24 10.47 -3.83
C LEU A 133 7.82 11.78 -4.49
N ARG A 134 8.13 12.93 -3.88
CA ARG A 134 7.80 14.24 -4.47
C ARG A 134 8.48 14.45 -5.81
N THR A 135 9.77 14.15 -5.92
CA THR A 135 10.52 14.29 -7.17
C THR A 135 9.97 13.34 -8.24
N ALA A 136 9.71 12.08 -7.90
CA ALA A 136 9.15 11.12 -8.85
C ALA A 136 7.76 11.57 -9.37
N VAL A 137 6.91 12.08 -8.48
CA VAL A 137 5.59 12.60 -8.83
C VAL A 137 5.71 13.83 -9.72
N GLN A 138 6.59 14.78 -9.37
CA GLN A 138 6.86 16.00 -10.15
C GLN A 138 7.34 15.67 -11.57
N ASP A 139 8.34 14.81 -11.69
CA ASP A 139 8.91 14.37 -12.96
C ASP A 139 7.87 13.72 -13.88
N ARG A 140 6.84 13.10 -13.30
CA ARG A 140 5.75 12.46 -14.05
C ARG A 140 4.66 13.46 -14.41
N PHE A 141 4.34 14.40 -13.52
CA PHE A 141 3.44 15.52 -13.82
C PHE A 141 3.94 16.35 -15.01
N GLU A 142 5.24 16.68 -15.02
CA GLU A 142 5.88 17.42 -16.11
C GLU A 142 5.76 16.69 -17.45
N GLN A 143 5.93 15.37 -17.46
CA GLN A 143 5.77 14.56 -18.67
C GLN A 143 4.33 14.47 -19.18
N LEU A 144 3.36 14.56 -18.28
CA LEU A 144 1.95 14.52 -18.66
C LEU A 144 1.44 15.91 -19.05
N GLU A 145 2.32 16.93 -19.08
CA GLU A 145 1.97 18.34 -19.29
C GLU A 145 0.85 18.83 -18.37
N LEU A 146 0.66 18.13 -17.26
CA LEU A 146 -0.29 18.45 -16.20
C LEU A 146 0.32 19.58 -15.36
N LEU A 147 0.42 20.76 -15.94
CA LEU A 147 0.75 22.02 -15.27
C LEU A 147 -0.53 22.59 -14.63
N PRO A 148 -0.44 23.17 -13.42
CA PRO A 148 0.45 24.30 -13.17
C PRO A 148 1.40 24.05 -11.99
N PHE A 149 2.63 23.65 -12.31
CA PHE A 149 3.79 23.82 -11.43
C PHE A 149 4.55 25.09 -11.82
N ARG A 150 3.89 26.25 -11.73
CA ARG A 150 4.61 27.50 -11.46
C ARG A 150 4.37 27.81 -9.99
N ARG A 151 5.43 27.73 -9.19
CA ARG A 151 5.41 28.19 -7.79
C ARG A 151 5.07 29.70 -7.78
N PRO A 152 4.44 30.24 -6.73
CA PRO A 152 4.66 31.64 -6.37
C PRO A 152 6.13 31.86 -5.99
#